data_AF-A0A3R8TWQ6-F1
#
_entry.id   AF-A0A3R8TWQ6-F1
#
_cell.length_a   1.000
_cell.length_b   1.000
_cell.length_c   1.000
_cell.angle_alpha   90.00
_cell.angle_beta   90.00
_cell.angle_gamma   90.00
#
_symmetry.space_group_name_H-M   'P 1'
#
loop_
_entity.id
_entity.type
_entity.pdbx_description
1 polymer ?
#
loop_
_entity_poly.entity_id
_entity_poly.type
_entity_poly.pdbx_seq_one_letter_code
_entity_poly.pdbx_strand_id
1 'polypeptide(L)'
;MYRLREWSLATEVSKFDLTLEFVEDEGALSGAVEYSTALFKHDTITALMRHFVALTEAVCQTPAEPIGRLDYLSDTEQQQLMAFSDTKRAYNELLVGHALAEREPHNAYILNAYLQLQPVGVPGELWLSTDGTNTATQDSISNPFKAAQTLVKTGCWARWLSDGSIDFIGKVGDVHYFKGHRINTTDVAECLLSHPSITSSAVILAGTINKAELCAFYTVKESASALDIDELKHYVKSILPEYTQPTYYKALAQLPLTQQQQVDQNQLKALMLSEPATSKYVAPKSEVERTLVSLCAALLDLDEQHIGINANFFELGGHSLLATQLHAQINKQFELSLSLQMMFETRDLAELANLIQVACGQKQTSLDQAPQGESEEIAL
;
A
#
# COMPACT_ATOMS: atom_id res chain seq x y z
N MET A 1 -18.01 18.05 -30.73
CA MET A 1 -17.01 17.31 -31.55
C MET A 1 -15.63 17.84 -31.18
N TYR A 2 -14.98 17.22 -30.20
CA TYR A 2 -13.62 17.55 -29.80
C TYR A 2 -12.64 17.15 -30.91
N ARG A 3 -11.62 17.97 -31.16
CA ARG A 3 -10.54 17.68 -32.11
C ARG A 3 -9.22 17.75 -31.37
N LEU A 4 -8.60 16.61 -31.13
CA LEU A 4 -7.18 16.54 -30.83
C LEU A 4 -6.44 17.04 -32.08
N ARG A 5 -5.63 18.10 -31.92
CA ARG A 5 -4.76 18.61 -32.97
C ARG A 5 -3.35 18.62 -32.44
N GLU A 6 -2.42 18.14 -33.25
CA GLU A 6 -1.00 18.31 -32.97
C GLU A 6 -0.68 19.81 -33.02
N TRP A 7 -0.06 20.30 -31.95
CA TRP A 7 0.48 21.65 -31.88
C TRP A 7 2.01 21.55 -31.85
N SER A 8 2.69 22.36 -32.65
CA SER A 8 4.15 22.42 -32.64
C SER A 8 4.63 23.18 -31.40
N LEU A 9 5.27 22.47 -30.47
CA LEU A 9 5.91 23.08 -29.31
C LEU A 9 7.14 23.88 -29.74
N ALA A 10 7.41 24.98 -29.03
CA ALA A 10 8.55 25.86 -29.30
C ALA A 10 9.92 25.24 -28.92
N THR A 11 9.92 24.11 -28.22
CA THR A 11 11.12 23.40 -27.75
C THR A 11 10.93 21.89 -27.81
N GLU A 12 11.95 21.17 -28.30
CA GLU A 12 11.96 19.70 -28.46
C GLU A 12 12.30 18.92 -27.18
N VAL A 13 12.41 19.58 -26.01
CA VAL A 13 12.86 18.96 -24.76
C VAL A 13 11.77 18.99 -23.71
N SER A 14 11.23 17.81 -23.38
CA SER A 14 10.29 17.64 -22.27
C SER A 14 10.99 17.82 -20.93
N LYS A 15 10.50 18.73 -20.09
CA LYS A 15 11.06 18.96 -18.74
C LYS A 15 10.56 17.98 -17.69
N PHE A 16 9.39 17.40 -17.92
CA PHE A 16 8.72 16.42 -17.06
C PHE A 16 8.33 15.17 -17.87
N ASP A 17 7.96 14.10 -17.19
CA ASP A 17 7.55 12.86 -17.86
C ASP A 17 6.25 13.05 -18.67
N LEU A 18 5.29 13.77 -18.10
CA LEU A 18 4.01 14.14 -18.69
C LEU A 18 3.55 15.48 -18.12
N THR A 19 3.12 16.40 -18.98
CA THR A 19 2.52 17.69 -18.62
C THR A 19 1.18 17.85 -19.33
N LEU A 20 0.15 18.23 -18.58
CA LEU A 20 -1.17 18.56 -19.11
C LEU A 20 -1.44 20.02 -18.82
N GLU A 21 -1.67 20.82 -19.85
CA GLU A 21 -2.00 22.23 -19.74
C GLU A 21 -3.42 22.46 -20.25
N PHE A 22 -4.22 23.20 -19.50
CA PHE A 22 -5.56 23.58 -19.90
C PHE A 22 -5.71 25.10 -19.84
N VAL A 23 -6.34 25.66 -20.86
CA VAL A 23 -6.66 27.08 -20.99
C VAL A 23 -8.15 27.19 -21.23
N GLU A 24 -8.83 27.95 -20.38
CA GLU A 24 -10.22 28.34 -20.60
C GLU A 24 -10.24 29.55 -21.53
N ASP A 25 -10.94 29.42 -22.65
CA ASP A 25 -11.15 30.49 -23.63
C ASP A 25 -12.58 30.45 -24.17
N GLU A 26 -13.23 31.61 -24.23
CA GLU A 26 -14.63 31.77 -24.67
C GLU A 26 -15.64 30.75 -24.06
N GLY A 27 -15.44 30.34 -22.81
CA GLY A 27 -16.30 29.37 -22.12
C GLY A 27 -16.11 27.92 -22.58
N ALA A 28 -15.02 27.63 -23.30
CA ALA A 28 -14.57 26.30 -23.63
C ALA A 28 -13.21 26.01 -22.97
N LEU A 29 -13.01 24.79 -22.50
CA LEU A 29 -11.71 24.33 -22.05
C LEU A 29 -10.93 23.77 -23.25
N SER A 30 -9.78 24.37 -23.54
CA SER A 30 -8.81 23.85 -24.48
C SER A 30 -7.59 23.34 -23.71
N GLY A 31 -6.80 22.44 -24.29
CA GLY A 31 -5.62 21.95 -23.61
C GLY A 31 -4.61 21.27 -24.53
N ALA A 32 -3.42 21.07 -23.99
CA ALA A 32 -2.30 20.41 -24.63
C ALA A 32 -1.69 19.37 -23.69
N VAL A 33 -1.12 18.32 -24.28
CA VAL A 33 -0.33 17.31 -23.57
C VAL A 33 1.09 17.32 -24.13
N GLU A 34 2.07 17.46 -23.25
CA GLU A 34 3.49 17.31 -23.53
C GLU A 34 3.99 16.07 -22.79
N TYR A 35 4.82 15.25 -23.42
CA TYR A 35 5.28 14.00 -22.82
C TYR A 35 6.66 13.57 -23.32
N SER A 36 7.38 12.84 -22.47
CA SER A 36 8.67 12.25 -22.81
C SER A 36 8.48 11.04 -23.73
N THR A 37 8.96 11.14 -24.98
CA THR A 37 8.91 10.05 -25.97
C THR A 37 9.82 8.87 -25.60
N ALA A 38 10.75 9.06 -24.66
CA ALA A 38 11.55 7.97 -24.09
C ALA A 38 10.71 7.06 -23.17
N LEU A 39 9.62 7.57 -22.60
CA LEU A 39 8.78 6.86 -21.63
C LEU A 39 7.41 6.49 -22.19
N PHE A 40 6.85 7.31 -23.09
CA PHE A 40 5.49 7.14 -23.59
C PHE A 40 5.45 7.01 -25.11
N LYS A 41 4.62 6.06 -25.57
CA LYS A 41 4.25 5.94 -26.99
C LYS A 41 3.12 6.92 -27.30
N HIS A 42 3.14 7.46 -28.52
CA HIS A 42 2.10 8.38 -28.99
C HIS A 42 0.68 7.80 -28.85
N ASP A 43 0.47 6.55 -29.30
CA ASP A 43 -0.84 5.89 -29.21
C ASP A 43 -1.36 5.78 -27.77
N THR A 44 -0.45 5.58 -26.80
CA THR A 44 -0.79 5.52 -25.38
C THR A 44 -1.29 6.87 -24.87
N ILE A 45 -0.63 7.96 -25.24
CA ILE A 45 -1.06 9.31 -24.85
C ILE A 45 -2.35 9.71 -25.54
N THR A 46 -2.51 9.38 -26.82
CA THR A 46 -3.74 9.63 -27.57
C THR A 46 -4.93 8.88 -26.96
N ALA A 47 -4.74 7.62 -26.56
CA ALA A 47 -5.76 6.87 -25.83
C ALA A 47 -6.08 7.51 -24.46
N LEU A 48 -5.05 7.84 -23.67
CA LEU A 48 -5.20 8.50 -22.37
C LEU A 48 -6.01 9.80 -22.48
N MET A 49 -5.72 10.63 -23.50
CA MET A 49 -6.45 11.89 -23.73
C MET A 49 -7.88 11.67 -24.18
N ARG A 50 -8.15 10.64 -24.97
CA ARG A 50 -9.51 10.27 -25.33
C ARG A 50 -10.32 9.87 -24.08
N HIS A 51 -9.74 9.03 -23.22
CA HIS A 51 -10.39 8.62 -21.97
C HIS A 51 -10.57 9.79 -21.01
N PHE A 52 -9.59 10.69 -20.89
CA PHE A 52 -9.70 11.88 -20.06
C PHE A 52 -10.88 12.77 -20.51
N VAL A 53 -10.98 13.05 -21.81
CA VAL A 53 -12.09 13.85 -22.36
C VAL A 53 -13.43 13.16 -22.09
N ALA A 54 -13.55 11.86 -22.39
CA ALA A 54 -14.78 11.11 -22.15
C ALA A 54 -15.19 11.11 -20.66
N LEU A 55 -14.24 10.94 -19.75
CA LEU A 55 -14.48 11.05 -18.31
C LEU A 55 -14.97 12.45 -17.92
N THR A 56 -14.34 13.52 -18.43
CA THR A 56 -14.78 14.89 -18.11
C THR A 56 -16.19 15.17 -18.64
N GLU A 57 -16.53 14.67 -19.83
CA GLU A 57 -17.89 14.77 -20.38
C GLU A 57 -18.90 14.01 -19.52
N ALA A 58 -18.55 12.79 -19.08
CA ALA A 58 -19.40 11.99 -18.19
C ALA A 58 -19.62 12.68 -16.84
N VAL A 59 -18.57 13.23 -16.22
CA VAL A 59 -18.67 14.00 -14.95
C VAL A 59 -19.60 15.20 -15.11
N CYS A 60 -19.53 15.91 -16.24
CA CYS A 60 -20.42 17.06 -16.49
C CYS A 60 -21.90 16.65 -16.63
N GLN A 61 -22.18 15.43 -17.11
CA GLN A 61 -23.54 14.91 -17.25
C GLN A 61 -24.11 14.40 -15.92
N THR A 62 -23.30 13.71 -15.12
CA THR A 62 -23.71 13.10 -13.84
C THR A 62 -22.73 13.45 -12.69
N PRO A 63 -22.68 14.72 -12.25
CA PRO A 63 -21.64 15.19 -11.30
C PRO A 63 -21.70 14.56 -9.90
N ALA A 64 -22.82 13.93 -9.54
CA ALA A 64 -22.98 13.26 -8.26
C ALA A 64 -22.52 11.79 -8.27
N GLU A 65 -22.23 11.22 -9.45
CA GLU A 65 -21.81 9.83 -9.59
C GLU A 65 -20.30 9.68 -9.30
N PRO A 66 -19.87 8.64 -8.57
CA PRO A 66 -18.45 8.40 -8.34
C PRO A 66 -17.70 8.20 -9.65
N ILE A 67 -16.56 8.90 -9.81
CA ILE A 67 -15.74 8.87 -11.04
C ILE A 67 -15.44 7.43 -11.51
N GLY A 68 -15.13 6.53 -10.56
CA GLY A 68 -14.80 5.14 -10.89
C GLY A 68 -15.95 4.33 -11.51
N ARG A 69 -17.19 4.83 -11.46
CA ARG A 69 -18.39 4.20 -12.02
C ARG A 69 -18.77 4.78 -13.39
N LEU A 70 -18.19 5.92 -13.77
CA LEU A 70 -18.48 6.55 -15.06
C LEU A 70 -17.90 5.69 -16.19
N ASP A 71 -18.71 5.43 -17.21
CA ASP A 71 -18.23 4.80 -18.44
C ASP A 71 -17.54 5.87 -19.31
N TYR A 72 -16.36 5.54 -19.78
CA TYR A 72 -15.51 6.42 -20.58
C TYR A 72 -14.91 5.69 -21.79
N LEU A 73 -15.31 4.44 -22.01
CA LEU A 73 -14.87 3.66 -23.14
C LEU A 73 -15.74 3.99 -24.35
N SER A 74 -15.10 4.15 -25.51
CA SER A 74 -15.84 4.22 -26.77
C SER A 74 -16.42 2.85 -27.14
N ASP A 75 -17.50 2.83 -27.94
CA ASP A 75 -18.10 1.59 -28.45
C ASP A 75 -17.06 0.69 -29.14
N THR A 76 -16.10 1.29 -29.86
CA THR A 76 -15.01 0.56 -30.53
C THR A 76 -14.08 -0.12 -29.53
N GLU A 77 -13.73 0.54 -28.43
CA GLU A 77 -12.90 -0.04 -27.38
C GLU A 77 -13.66 -1.14 -26.64
N GLN A 78 -14.94 -0.94 -26.34
CA GLN A 78 -15.77 -1.98 -25.73
C GLN A 78 -15.83 -3.22 -26.61
N GLN A 79 -16.04 -3.07 -27.93
CA GLN A 79 -16.03 -4.18 -28.87
C GLN A 79 -14.67 -4.90 -28.93
N GLN A 80 -13.57 -4.15 -28.93
CA GLN A 80 -12.22 -4.71 -28.92
C GLN A 80 -11.95 -5.51 -27.64
N LEU A 81 -12.29 -4.95 -26.48
CA LEU A 81 -12.11 -5.61 -25.18
C LEU A 81 -12.98 -6.86 -25.08
N MET A 82 -14.21 -6.82 -25.59
CA MET A 82 -15.07 -7.99 -25.66
C MET A 82 -14.49 -9.08 -26.57
N ALA A 83 -13.88 -8.71 -27.71
CA ALA A 83 -13.19 -9.67 -28.57
C ALA A 83 -11.97 -10.31 -27.88
N PHE A 84 -11.19 -9.53 -27.13
CA PHE A 84 -10.09 -10.05 -26.32
C PHE A 84 -10.60 -11.01 -25.24
N SER A 85 -11.67 -10.62 -24.54
CA SER A 85 -12.28 -11.43 -23.49
C SER A 85 -12.90 -12.73 -23.98
N ASP A 86 -13.34 -12.79 -25.24
CA ASP A 86 -13.91 -14.00 -25.84
C ASP A 86 -12.88 -15.00 -26.37
N THR A 87 -11.60 -14.72 -26.16
CA THR A 87 -10.52 -15.63 -26.55
C THR A 87 -10.17 -16.53 -25.38
N LYS A 88 -10.51 -17.82 -25.49
CA LYS A 88 -10.10 -18.86 -24.55
C LYS A 88 -8.58 -19.02 -24.56
N ARG A 89 -7.94 -18.92 -23.39
CA ARG A 89 -6.48 -19.11 -23.24
C ARG A 89 -6.16 -19.93 -21.99
N ALA A 90 -5.02 -20.60 -22.02
CA ALA A 90 -4.39 -21.14 -20.82
C ALA A 90 -3.68 -19.99 -20.08
N TYR A 91 -3.86 -19.92 -18.76
CA TYR A 91 -3.24 -18.90 -17.91
C TYR A 91 -2.25 -19.56 -16.96
N ASN A 92 -1.20 -18.82 -16.58
CA ASN A 92 -0.11 -19.36 -15.79
C ASN A 92 -0.60 -19.86 -14.41
N GLU A 93 -0.37 -21.14 -14.13
CA GLU A 93 -0.83 -21.83 -12.91
C GLU A 93 -0.23 -21.25 -11.63
N LEU A 94 1.00 -20.73 -11.69
CA LEU A 94 1.66 -20.09 -10.55
C LEU A 94 0.99 -18.77 -10.16
N LEU A 95 0.45 -18.03 -11.13
CA LEU A 95 -0.14 -16.71 -10.91
C LEU A 95 -1.59 -16.81 -10.46
N VAL A 96 -2.39 -17.61 -11.16
CA VAL A 96 -3.85 -17.70 -10.95
C VAL A 96 -4.23 -18.79 -9.92
N GLY A 97 -3.26 -19.58 -9.46
CA GLY A 97 -3.45 -20.69 -8.52
C GLY A 97 -3.89 -21.97 -9.20
N HIS A 98 -3.32 -23.11 -8.78
CA HIS A 98 -3.55 -24.44 -9.37
C HIS A 98 -5.03 -24.78 -9.61
N ALA A 99 -5.91 -24.49 -8.64
CA ALA A 99 -7.33 -24.84 -8.73
C ALA A 99 -8.09 -24.14 -9.86
N LEU A 100 -7.63 -22.96 -10.30
CA LEU A 100 -8.23 -22.22 -11.41
C LEU A 100 -7.50 -22.51 -12.74
N ALA A 101 -6.25 -22.95 -12.69
CA ALA A 101 -5.43 -23.16 -13.87
C ALA A 101 -5.50 -24.60 -14.42
N GLU A 102 -5.82 -25.59 -13.58
CA GLU A 102 -6.17 -26.97 -14.01
C GLU A 102 -7.49 -27.04 -14.81
N ARG A 103 -8.23 -25.93 -14.89
CA ARG A 103 -9.49 -25.83 -15.63
C ARG A 103 -9.22 -25.41 -17.08
N GLU A 104 -10.00 -25.98 -18.01
CA GLU A 104 -9.91 -25.73 -19.45
C GLU A 104 -9.77 -24.24 -19.82
N PRO A 105 -9.16 -23.90 -20.98
CA PRO A 105 -8.89 -22.51 -21.33
C PRO A 105 -10.14 -21.62 -21.22
N HIS A 106 -9.96 -20.49 -20.53
CA HIS A 106 -11.03 -19.61 -20.08
C HIS A 106 -11.07 -18.30 -20.83
N ASN A 107 -12.27 -17.75 -20.96
CA ASN A 107 -12.44 -16.34 -21.30
C ASN A 107 -12.01 -15.50 -20.09
N ALA A 108 -11.28 -14.42 -20.32
CA ALA A 108 -10.75 -13.55 -19.26
C ALA A 108 -11.29 -12.13 -19.37
N TYR A 109 -11.47 -11.50 -18.23
CA TYR A 109 -11.95 -10.12 -18.12
C TYR A 109 -11.04 -9.36 -17.16
N ILE A 110 -10.68 -8.15 -17.52
CA ILE A 110 -9.90 -7.26 -16.66
C ILE A 110 -10.84 -6.13 -16.24
N LEU A 111 -11.18 -6.10 -14.96
CA LEU A 111 -12.28 -5.28 -14.43
C LEU A 111 -11.81 -4.32 -13.34
N ASN A 112 -12.48 -3.17 -13.22
CA ASN A 112 -12.35 -2.31 -12.04
C ASN A 112 -13.23 -2.82 -10.88
N ALA A 113 -13.19 -2.09 -9.76
CA ALA A 113 -14.00 -2.37 -8.57
C ALA A 113 -15.52 -2.29 -8.80
N TYR A 114 -15.97 -1.70 -9.91
CA TYR A 114 -17.38 -1.60 -10.31
C TYR A 114 -17.77 -2.61 -11.39
N LEU A 115 -16.91 -3.61 -11.67
CA LEU A 115 -17.09 -4.64 -12.69
C LEU A 115 -17.19 -4.10 -14.13
N GLN A 116 -16.54 -2.98 -14.42
CA GLN A 116 -16.42 -2.41 -15.76
C GLN A 116 -15.09 -2.81 -16.40
N LEU A 117 -15.10 -3.06 -17.71
CA LEU A 117 -13.92 -3.42 -18.49
C LEU A 117 -12.83 -2.34 -18.38
N GLN A 118 -11.57 -2.76 -18.27
CA GLN A 118 -10.43 -1.85 -18.35
C GLN A 118 -9.86 -1.77 -19.77
N PRO A 119 -9.51 -0.58 -20.26
CA PRO A 119 -8.90 -0.42 -21.57
C PRO A 119 -7.49 -1.00 -21.62
N VAL A 120 -6.98 -1.14 -22.84
CA VAL A 120 -5.61 -1.59 -23.11
C VAL A 120 -4.61 -0.73 -22.34
N GLY A 121 -3.68 -1.38 -21.65
CA GLY A 121 -2.62 -0.74 -20.86
C GLY A 121 -3.03 -0.35 -19.43
N VAL A 122 -4.33 -0.35 -19.11
CA VAL A 122 -4.83 0.05 -17.78
C VAL A 122 -4.98 -1.17 -16.87
N PRO A 123 -4.37 -1.17 -15.68
CA PRO A 123 -4.51 -2.25 -14.70
C PRO A 123 -5.94 -2.43 -14.19
N GLY A 124 -6.35 -3.69 -14.01
CA GLY A 124 -7.55 -4.08 -13.28
C GLY A 124 -7.39 -5.47 -12.66
N GLU A 125 -8.42 -5.91 -11.93
CA GLU A 125 -8.47 -7.28 -11.42
C GLU A 125 -8.79 -8.26 -12.56
N LEU A 126 -8.09 -9.38 -12.60
CA LEU A 126 -8.33 -10.46 -13.56
C LEU A 126 -9.45 -11.39 -13.06
N TRP A 127 -10.42 -11.64 -13.93
CA TRP A 127 -11.54 -12.55 -13.72
C TRP A 127 -11.59 -13.59 -14.84
N LEU A 128 -11.89 -14.84 -14.49
CA LEU A 128 -12.02 -15.94 -15.45
C LEU A 128 -13.46 -16.40 -15.54
N SER A 129 -13.93 -16.69 -16.76
CA SER A 129 -15.27 -17.18 -16.99
C SER A 129 -15.33 -18.71 -16.99
N THR A 130 -16.35 -19.24 -16.32
CA THR A 130 -16.73 -20.65 -16.35
C THR A 130 -18.14 -20.80 -16.93
N ASP A 131 -18.50 -22.01 -17.34
CA ASP A 131 -19.76 -22.40 -18.00
C ASP A 131 -20.99 -22.44 -17.05
N GLY A 132 -20.94 -21.73 -15.92
CA GLY A 132 -22.05 -21.62 -14.98
C GLY A 132 -22.35 -22.89 -14.17
N THR A 133 -21.62 -24.00 -14.38
CA THR A 133 -21.86 -25.29 -13.72
C THR A 133 -21.29 -25.39 -12.30
N ASN A 134 -20.44 -24.43 -11.91
CA ASN A 134 -19.78 -24.42 -10.61
C ASN A 134 -20.71 -23.89 -9.51
N THR A 135 -20.67 -24.57 -8.36
CA THR A 135 -21.23 -24.08 -7.09
C THR A 135 -20.73 -22.66 -6.81
N ALA A 136 -21.64 -21.75 -6.48
CA ALA A 136 -21.32 -20.39 -6.08
C ALA A 136 -20.35 -20.44 -4.88
N THR A 137 -19.12 -19.96 -5.08
CA THR A 137 -18.17 -19.68 -4.01
C THR A 137 -18.31 -18.22 -3.62
N GLN A 138 -17.70 -17.78 -2.52
CA GLN A 138 -17.71 -16.36 -2.15
C GLN A 138 -17.06 -15.46 -3.22
N ASP A 139 -16.24 -16.02 -4.10
CA ASP A 139 -15.46 -15.32 -5.12
C ASP A 139 -16.04 -15.46 -6.53
N SER A 140 -17.30 -15.87 -6.69
CA SER A 140 -17.94 -16.02 -8.00
C SER A 140 -19.23 -15.22 -8.16
N ILE A 141 -19.41 -14.65 -9.36
CA ILE A 141 -20.56 -13.81 -9.73
C ILE A 141 -21.11 -14.22 -11.09
N SER A 142 -22.37 -13.89 -11.38
CA SER A 142 -22.91 -14.04 -12.74
C SER A 142 -22.16 -13.11 -13.70
N ASN A 143 -21.83 -13.61 -14.89
CA ASN A 143 -21.11 -12.82 -15.89
C ASN A 143 -22.03 -11.74 -16.50
N PRO A 144 -21.77 -10.44 -16.27
CA PRO A 144 -22.62 -9.37 -16.78
C PRO A 144 -22.50 -9.16 -18.30
N PHE A 145 -21.45 -9.72 -18.93
CA PHE A 145 -21.18 -9.55 -20.35
C PHE A 145 -21.73 -10.70 -21.20
N LYS A 146 -21.92 -11.88 -20.59
CA LYS A 146 -22.40 -13.08 -21.27
C LYS A 146 -23.34 -13.89 -20.38
N ALA A 147 -24.58 -14.02 -20.83
CA ALA A 147 -25.59 -14.82 -20.14
C ALA A 147 -25.15 -16.28 -19.95
N ALA A 148 -25.62 -16.90 -18.86
CA ALA A 148 -25.33 -18.29 -18.50
C ALA A 148 -23.84 -18.62 -18.30
N GLN A 149 -23.00 -17.61 -18.03
CA GLN A 149 -21.62 -17.78 -17.60
C GLN A 149 -21.44 -17.22 -16.18
N THR A 150 -20.42 -17.72 -15.48
CA THR A 150 -20.02 -17.25 -14.14
C THR A 150 -18.61 -16.71 -14.23
N LEU A 151 -18.35 -15.53 -13.66
CA LEU A 151 -17.00 -15.03 -13.45
C LEU A 151 -16.49 -15.45 -12.09
N VAL A 152 -15.24 -15.88 -12.03
CA VAL A 152 -14.52 -16.24 -10.81
C VAL A 152 -13.33 -15.30 -10.65
N LYS A 153 -13.21 -14.72 -9.46
CA LYS A 153 -12.14 -13.79 -9.12
C LYS A 153 -10.82 -14.54 -8.99
N THR A 154 -9.76 -14.05 -9.63
CA THR A 154 -8.41 -14.69 -9.56
C THR A 154 -7.53 -14.15 -8.45
N GLY A 155 -7.85 -12.97 -7.92
CA GLY A 155 -6.97 -12.25 -7.00
C GLY A 155 -5.69 -11.72 -7.64
N CYS A 156 -5.63 -11.59 -8.97
CA CYS A 156 -4.48 -11.02 -9.69
C CYS A 156 -4.80 -9.64 -10.28
N TRP A 157 -3.83 -8.73 -10.24
CA TRP A 157 -3.78 -7.53 -11.06
C TRP A 157 -3.18 -7.87 -12.42
N ALA A 158 -3.83 -7.42 -13.48
CA ALA A 158 -3.35 -7.58 -14.84
C ALA A 158 -3.81 -6.43 -15.73
N ARG A 159 -3.28 -6.35 -16.95
CA ARG A 159 -3.75 -5.43 -17.99
C ARG A 159 -3.70 -6.07 -19.36
N TRP A 160 -4.52 -5.56 -20.27
CA TRP A 160 -4.45 -5.94 -21.68
C TRP A 160 -3.27 -5.26 -22.35
N LEU A 161 -2.56 -6.00 -23.20
CA LEU A 161 -1.64 -5.45 -24.19
C LEU A 161 -2.38 -5.20 -25.51
N SER A 162 -1.77 -4.42 -26.40
CA SER A 162 -2.39 -3.99 -27.66
C SER A 162 -2.71 -5.15 -28.62
N ASP A 163 -2.00 -6.28 -28.48
CA ASP A 163 -2.24 -7.51 -29.23
C ASP A 163 -3.30 -8.42 -28.57
N GLY A 164 -3.87 -8.00 -27.45
CA GLY A 164 -4.85 -8.75 -26.68
C GLY A 164 -4.25 -9.82 -25.77
N SER A 165 -2.93 -9.90 -25.62
CA SER A 165 -2.30 -10.68 -24.56
C SER A 165 -2.44 -10.01 -23.19
N ILE A 166 -2.25 -10.78 -22.11
CA ILE A 166 -2.37 -10.29 -20.73
C ILE A 166 -0.98 -10.11 -20.15
N ASP A 167 -0.70 -8.91 -19.66
CA ASP A 167 0.46 -8.59 -18.83
C ASP A 167 0.05 -8.70 -17.35
N PHE A 168 0.64 -9.68 -16.66
CA PHE A 168 0.37 -9.93 -15.24
C PHE A 168 1.21 -8.98 -14.38
N ILE A 169 0.55 -8.24 -13.49
CA ILE A 169 1.20 -7.21 -12.67
C ILE A 169 1.59 -7.76 -11.29
N GLY A 170 0.79 -8.66 -10.73
CA GLY A 170 1.03 -9.28 -9.42
C GLY A 170 -0.27 -9.70 -8.76
N LYS A 171 -0.21 -10.21 -7.52
CA LYS A 171 -1.42 -10.52 -6.75
C LYS A 171 -1.99 -9.27 -6.08
N VAL A 172 -3.32 -9.21 -6.00
CA VAL A 172 -4.05 -8.20 -5.22
C VAL A 172 -3.54 -8.28 -3.79
N GLY A 173 -3.03 -7.17 -3.25
CA GLY A 173 -2.50 -7.09 -1.90
C GLY A 173 -0.98 -7.28 -1.78
N ASP A 174 -0.30 -7.78 -2.82
CA ASP A 174 1.16 -7.98 -2.84
C ASP A 174 1.92 -6.91 -3.65
N VAL A 175 1.19 -6.09 -4.42
CA VAL A 175 1.74 -4.95 -5.14
C VAL A 175 1.70 -3.69 -4.27
N HIS A 176 2.87 -3.10 -4.03
CA HIS A 176 3.02 -1.93 -3.16
C HIS A 176 3.84 -0.83 -3.81
N TYR A 177 3.63 0.41 -3.35
CA TYR A 177 4.54 1.51 -3.62
C TYR A 177 5.52 1.66 -2.44
N PHE A 178 6.80 1.43 -2.69
CA PHE A 178 7.85 1.39 -1.69
C PHE A 178 9.05 2.19 -2.14
N LYS A 179 9.46 3.20 -1.35
CA LYS A 179 10.59 4.08 -1.64
C LYS A 179 10.58 4.66 -3.07
N GLY A 180 9.41 5.10 -3.54
CA GLY A 180 9.24 5.67 -4.89
C GLY A 180 9.13 4.65 -6.03
N HIS A 181 9.13 3.36 -5.72
CA HIS A 181 9.09 2.29 -6.71
C HIS A 181 7.87 1.39 -6.51
N ARG A 182 7.26 0.93 -7.60
CA ARG A 182 6.29 -0.16 -7.53
C ARG A 182 7.06 -1.47 -7.34
N ILE A 183 6.73 -2.19 -6.29
CA ILE A 183 7.30 -3.49 -5.97
C ILE A 183 6.20 -4.54 -5.87
N ASN A 184 6.54 -5.78 -6.16
CA ASN A 184 5.70 -6.93 -5.87
C ASN A 184 6.40 -7.78 -4.81
N THR A 185 5.77 -7.97 -3.65
CA THR A 185 6.36 -8.79 -2.58
C THR A 185 6.47 -10.26 -3.00
N THR A 186 5.61 -10.73 -3.91
CA THR A 186 5.71 -12.08 -4.48
C THR A 186 7.04 -12.27 -5.22
N ASP A 187 7.52 -11.28 -5.99
CA ASP A 187 8.78 -11.40 -6.74
C ASP A 187 9.97 -11.62 -5.79
N VAL A 188 9.98 -10.93 -4.65
CA VAL A 188 11.02 -11.09 -3.62
C VAL A 188 10.88 -12.46 -2.93
N ALA A 189 9.65 -12.89 -2.66
CA ALA A 189 9.39 -14.21 -2.09
C ALA A 189 9.85 -15.33 -3.03
N GLU A 190 9.54 -15.26 -4.33
CA GLU A 190 9.97 -16.23 -5.35
C GLU A 190 11.48 -16.23 -5.56
N CYS A 191 12.12 -15.05 -5.51
CA CYS A 191 13.56 -14.94 -5.50
C CYS A 191 14.14 -15.73 -4.31
N LEU A 192 13.63 -15.54 -3.10
CA LEU A 192 14.06 -16.31 -1.93
C LEU A 192 13.78 -17.80 -2.07
N LEU A 193 12.61 -18.18 -2.61
CA LEU A 193 12.24 -19.57 -2.82
C LEU A 193 13.18 -20.31 -3.79
N SER A 194 13.74 -19.58 -4.76
CA SER A 194 14.71 -20.11 -5.72
C SER A 194 16.07 -20.45 -5.09
N HIS A 195 16.32 -19.99 -3.86
CA HIS A 195 17.54 -20.34 -3.13
C HIS A 195 17.57 -21.83 -2.76
N PRO A 196 18.65 -22.59 -3.02
CA PRO A 196 18.68 -24.05 -2.84
C PRO A 196 18.33 -24.56 -1.44
N SER A 197 18.55 -23.75 -0.42
CA SER A 197 18.33 -24.11 0.99
C SER A 197 16.95 -23.72 1.53
N ILE A 198 16.17 -22.91 0.80
CA ILE A 198 14.84 -22.46 1.22
C ILE A 198 13.77 -23.47 0.76
N THR A 199 12.79 -23.74 1.63
CA THR A 199 11.64 -24.62 1.32
C THR A 199 10.36 -23.82 1.09
N SER A 200 10.19 -22.72 1.81
CA SER A 200 9.05 -21.81 1.66
C SER A 200 9.48 -20.40 2.03
N SER A 201 8.86 -19.39 1.42
CA SER A 201 9.13 -17.98 1.68
C SER A 201 7.84 -17.16 1.63
N ALA A 202 7.83 -16.07 2.39
CA ALA A 202 6.82 -15.04 2.34
C ALA A 202 7.49 -13.69 2.57
N VAL A 203 7.08 -12.68 1.82
CA VAL A 203 7.55 -11.31 2.00
C VAL A 203 6.35 -10.42 2.20
N ILE A 204 6.41 -9.55 3.19
CA ILE A 204 5.37 -8.57 3.48
C ILE A 204 5.97 -7.18 3.57
N LEU A 205 5.13 -6.19 3.33
CA LEU A 205 5.42 -4.82 3.73
C LEU A 205 4.84 -4.57 5.14
N ALA A 206 5.70 -4.21 6.08
CA ALA A 206 5.34 -3.87 7.45
C ALA A 206 5.72 -2.41 7.76
N GLY A 207 5.14 -1.83 8.81
CA GLY A 207 5.38 -0.45 9.22
C GLY A 207 4.37 0.56 8.70
N THR A 208 4.70 1.85 8.83
CA THR A 208 3.81 2.97 8.46
C THR A 208 4.07 3.45 7.03
N ILE A 209 3.20 4.31 6.49
CA ILE A 209 3.35 4.90 5.15
C ILE A 209 4.73 5.58 4.97
N ASN A 210 5.30 6.16 6.03
CA ASN A 210 6.56 6.90 5.98
C ASN A 210 7.79 6.06 6.37
N LYS A 211 7.60 4.90 7.01
CA LYS A 211 8.65 3.97 7.44
C LYS A 211 8.20 2.55 7.18
N ALA A 212 7.84 2.28 5.93
CA ALA A 212 7.57 0.93 5.50
C ALA A 212 8.90 0.17 5.41
N GLU A 213 8.84 -1.13 5.67
CA GLU A 213 9.97 -2.05 5.61
C GLU A 213 9.54 -3.35 4.93
N LEU A 214 10.44 -3.92 4.15
CA LEU A 214 10.26 -5.24 3.56
C LEU A 214 10.76 -6.30 4.53
N CYS A 215 9.87 -7.19 4.93
CA CYS A 215 10.14 -8.24 5.89
C CYS A 215 10.03 -9.60 5.20
N ALA A 216 11.14 -10.34 5.19
CA ALA A 216 11.22 -11.68 4.62
C ALA A 216 11.13 -12.75 5.73
N PHE A 217 10.24 -13.71 5.51
CA PHE A 217 10.05 -14.88 6.35
C PHE A 217 10.31 -16.12 5.50
N TYR A 218 11.03 -17.09 6.04
CA TYR A 218 11.40 -18.27 5.26
C TYR A 218 11.54 -19.52 6.13
N THR A 219 11.41 -20.68 5.52
CA THR A 219 11.72 -21.98 6.12
C THR A 219 12.91 -22.59 5.39
N VAL A 220 13.72 -23.37 6.11
CA VAL A 220 14.91 -24.03 5.55
C VAL A 220 14.69 -25.53 5.42
N LYS A 221 15.40 -26.18 4.50
CA LYS A 221 15.38 -27.65 4.37
C LYS A 221 16.00 -28.28 5.62
N GLU A 222 15.46 -29.40 6.11
CA GLU A 222 15.96 -30.10 7.31
C GLU A 222 17.45 -30.48 7.23
N SER A 223 17.97 -30.68 6.02
CA SER A 223 19.37 -31.01 5.75
C SER A 223 20.29 -29.79 5.66
N ALA A 224 19.76 -28.56 5.69
CA ALA A 224 20.53 -27.34 5.60
C ALA A 224 20.93 -26.87 7.02
N SER A 225 22.20 -26.48 7.19
CA SER A 225 22.63 -25.72 8.35
C SER A 225 21.90 -24.38 8.43
N ALA A 226 21.93 -23.73 9.60
CA ALA A 226 21.42 -22.37 9.75
C ALA A 226 21.97 -21.47 8.62
N LEU A 227 21.05 -20.87 7.86
CA LEU A 227 21.39 -20.07 6.70
C LEU A 227 21.91 -18.70 7.15
N ASP A 228 23.01 -18.25 6.57
CA ASP A 228 23.54 -16.92 6.83
C ASP A 228 22.63 -15.86 6.17
N ILE A 229 22.21 -14.87 6.96
CA ILE A 229 21.37 -13.77 6.47
C ILE A 229 22.14 -12.92 5.45
N ASP A 230 23.46 -12.76 5.63
CA ASP A 230 24.27 -11.96 4.70
C ASP A 230 24.43 -12.67 3.34
N GLU A 231 24.45 -14.00 3.32
CA GLU A 231 24.36 -14.81 2.09
C GLU A 231 23.02 -14.58 1.38
N LEU A 232 21.90 -14.62 2.11
CA LEU A 232 20.58 -14.34 1.55
C LEU A 232 20.45 -12.93 0.99
N LYS A 233 20.94 -11.91 1.70
CA LYS A 233 20.96 -10.52 1.22
C LYS A 233 21.76 -10.40 -0.07
N HIS A 234 22.93 -11.04 -0.14
CA HIS A 234 23.76 -11.03 -1.33
C HIS A 234 23.05 -11.71 -2.52
N TYR A 235 22.40 -12.85 -2.26
CA TYR A 235 21.64 -13.57 -3.27
C TYR A 235 20.49 -12.73 -3.84
N VAL A 236 19.66 -12.12 -2.98
CA VAL A 236 18.55 -11.26 -3.43
C VAL A 236 19.08 -10.04 -4.19
N LYS A 237 20.18 -9.42 -3.74
CA LYS A 237 20.83 -8.29 -4.43
C LYS A 237 21.40 -8.65 -5.80
N SER A 238 21.75 -9.92 -6.04
CA SER A 238 22.26 -10.37 -7.34
C SER A 238 21.18 -10.52 -8.43
N ILE A 239 19.91 -10.68 -8.02
CA ILE A 239 18.78 -10.96 -8.92
C ILE A 239 17.84 -9.77 -9.01
N LEU A 240 17.58 -9.11 -7.89
CA LEU A 240 16.60 -8.04 -7.79
C LEU A 240 17.25 -6.68 -7.50
N PRO A 241 16.61 -5.56 -7.87
CA PRO A 241 17.11 -4.22 -7.63
C PRO A 241 17.39 -3.89 -6.15
N GLU A 242 18.19 -2.86 -5.89
CA GLU A 242 18.55 -2.47 -4.51
C GLU A 242 17.36 -1.97 -3.68
N TYR A 243 16.30 -1.45 -4.30
CA TYR A 243 15.11 -0.99 -3.60
C TYR A 243 14.16 -2.12 -3.18
N THR A 244 14.33 -3.36 -3.65
CA THR A 244 13.51 -4.52 -3.27
C THR A 244 14.13 -5.37 -2.16
N GLN A 245 15.22 -4.88 -1.55
CA GLN A 245 15.94 -5.64 -0.52
C GLN A 245 15.18 -5.60 0.82
N PRO A 246 14.81 -6.78 1.39
CA PRO A 246 14.28 -6.85 2.74
C PRO A 246 15.25 -6.30 3.78
N THR A 247 14.73 -5.57 4.76
CA THR A 247 15.50 -5.08 5.92
C THR A 247 15.43 -6.05 7.09
N TYR A 248 14.42 -6.93 7.09
CA TYR A 248 14.17 -7.92 8.12
C TYR A 248 14.12 -9.32 7.54
N TYR A 249 14.75 -10.27 8.21
CA TYR A 249 14.81 -11.69 7.83
C TYR A 249 14.54 -12.56 9.05
N LYS A 250 13.56 -13.45 8.96
CA LYS A 250 13.23 -14.40 10.02
C LYS A 250 13.05 -15.80 9.47
N ALA A 251 13.87 -16.72 9.96
CA ALA A 251 13.65 -18.15 9.78
C ALA A 251 12.50 -18.62 10.68
N LEU A 252 11.55 -19.35 10.10
CA LEU A 252 10.42 -19.97 10.79
C LEU A 252 10.49 -21.48 10.64
N ALA A 253 9.91 -22.20 11.61
CA ALA A 253 9.70 -23.64 11.47
C ALA A 253 8.69 -23.95 10.35
N GLN A 254 7.62 -23.17 10.29
CA GLN A 254 6.58 -23.21 9.26
C GLN A 254 6.03 -21.81 9.02
N LEU A 255 5.58 -21.53 7.79
CA LEU A 255 4.86 -20.30 7.50
C LEU A 255 3.44 -20.39 8.10
N PRO A 256 2.95 -19.32 8.75
CA PRO A 256 1.57 -19.27 9.19
C PRO A 256 0.64 -19.22 7.98
N LEU A 257 -0.42 -20.02 8.01
CA LEU A 257 -1.41 -20.10 6.94
C LEU A 257 -2.81 -19.77 7.47
N THR A 258 -3.62 -19.12 6.65
CA THR A 258 -5.05 -18.92 6.87
C THR A 258 -5.81 -20.24 6.70
N GLN A 259 -7.10 -20.26 7.06
CA GLN A 259 -7.97 -21.42 6.81
C GLN A 259 -8.06 -21.82 5.32
N GLN A 260 -7.77 -20.88 4.42
CA GLN A 260 -7.74 -21.09 2.96
C GLN A 260 -6.36 -21.55 2.45
N GLN A 261 -5.44 -21.95 3.35
CA GLN A 261 -4.07 -22.37 3.02
C GLN A 261 -3.22 -21.29 2.32
N GLN A 262 -3.56 -20.01 2.52
CA GLN A 262 -2.74 -18.88 2.05
C GLN A 262 -1.89 -18.35 3.20
N VAL A 263 -0.78 -17.67 2.90
CA VAL A 263 0.07 -17.07 3.94
C VAL A 263 -0.72 -16.06 4.77
N ASP A 264 -0.70 -16.20 6.10
CA ASP A 264 -1.34 -15.25 7.02
C ASP A 264 -0.42 -14.05 7.29
N GLN A 265 -0.61 -12.99 6.50
CA GLN A 265 0.18 -11.77 6.63
C GLN A 265 -0.01 -11.06 7.98
N ASN A 266 -1.18 -11.19 8.62
CA ASN A 266 -1.43 -10.56 9.91
C ASN A 266 -0.65 -11.27 11.01
N GLN A 267 -0.60 -12.61 10.96
CA GLN A 267 0.22 -13.38 11.88
C GLN A 267 1.73 -13.14 11.65
N LEU A 268 2.18 -12.97 10.40
CA LEU A 268 3.56 -12.57 10.11
C LEU A 268 3.90 -11.18 10.67
N LYS A 269 2.99 -10.20 10.54
CA LYS A 269 3.14 -8.87 11.18
C LYS A 269 3.23 -9.01 12.69
N ALA A 270 2.33 -9.79 13.30
CA ALA A 270 2.36 -10.04 14.74
C ALA A 270 3.68 -10.70 15.18
N LEU A 271 4.24 -11.63 14.40
CA LEU A 271 5.53 -12.27 14.69
C LEU A 271 6.72 -11.32 14.62
N MET A 272 6.63 -10.24 13.85
CA MET A 272 7.61 -9.17 13.79
C MET A 272 7.49 -8.25 15.01
N LEU A 273 6.26 -7.99 15.46
CA LEU A 273 5.96 -7.18 16.65
C LEU A 273 6.20 -7.91 17.97
N SER A 274 6.07 -9.24 17.98
CA SER A 274 6.22 -10.09 19.16
C SER A 274 7.68 -10.50 19.42
N GLU A 275 8.57 -10.26 18.46
CA GLU A 275 9.99 -10.30 18.80
C GLU A 275 10.28 -9.14 19.72
N PRO A 276 11.01 -9.35 20.84
CA PRO A 276 11.64 -8.23 21.50
C PRO A 276 12.50 -7.59 20.42
N ALA A 277 12.06 -6.43 19.94
CA ALA A 277 12.81 -5.61 19.04
C ALA A 277 14.24 -5.65 19.56
N THR A 278 15.19 -6.00 18.71
CA THR A 278 16.60 -6.06 19.08
C THR A 278 17.14 -4.68 19.49
N SER A 279 16.29 -3.66 19.61
CA SER A 279 16.41 -2.61 20.63
C SER A 279 16.13 -3.19 22.03
N LYS A 280 17.14 -3.78 22.67
CA LYS A 280 17.22 -4.09 24.12
C LYS A 280 16.01 -3.55 24.90
N TYR A 281 15.08 -4.42 25.30
CA TYR A 281 13.99 -4.03 26.21
C TYR A 281 14.60 -3.28 27.39
N VAL A 282 14.20 -2.03 27.59
CA VAL A 282 14.56 -1.22 28.73
C VAL A 282 13.27 -0.90 29.46
N ALA A 283 13.16 -1.41 30.70
CA ALA A 283 12.02 -1.13 31.56
C ALA A 283 11.95 0.37 31.91
N PRO A 284 10.75 0.94 32.05
CA PRO A 284 10.58 2.33 32.47
C PRO A 284 11.14 2.56 33.88
N LYS A 285 12.04 3.54 33.99
CA LYS A 285 12.74 3.93 35.22
C LYS A 285 12.09 5.13 35.89
N SER A 286 11.67 6.13 35.11
CA SER A 286 11.06 7.36 35.63
C SER A 286 9.55 7.22 35.79
N GLU A 287 8.95 8.08 36.61
CA GLU A 287 7.48 8.13 36.76
C GLU A 287 6.80 8.51 35.45
N VAL A 288 7.37 9.46 34.71
CA VAL A 288 6.90 9.87 33.36
C VAL A 288 6.93 8.68 32.40
N GLU A 289 8.02 7.91 32.37
CA GLU A 289 8.14 6.72 31.52
C GLU A 289 7.10 5.66 31.87
N ARG A 290 6.84 5.40 33.16
CA ARG A 290 5.83 4.42 33.59
C ARG A 290 4.43 4.83 33.17
N THR A 291 4.08 6.10 33.39
CA THR A 291 2.78 6.64 32.97
C THR A 291 2.64 6.56 31.45
N LEU A 292 3.67 6.91 30.69
CA LEU A 292 3.65 6.84 29.24
C LEU A 292 3.45 5.41 28.72
N VAL A 293 4.14 4.43 29.31
CA VAL A 293 3.97 3.00 28.99
C VAL A 293 2.55 2.54 29.29
N SER A 294 1.98 2.92 30.44
CA SER A 294 0.61 2.54 30.83
C SER A 294 -0.45 3.14 29.88
N LEU A 295 -0.30 4.40 29.47
CA LEU A 295 -1.18 5.02 28.47
C LEU A 295 -1.11 4.30 27.12
N CYS A 296 0.10 3.92 26.68
CA CYS A 296 0.28 3.18 25.44
C CYS A 296 -0.34 1.79 25.52
N ALA A 297 -0.12 1.06 26.60
CA ALA A 297 -0.69 -0.27 26.84
C ALA A 297 -2.21 -0.25 26.77
N ALA A 298 -2.84 0.71 27.45
CA ALA A 298 -4.29 0.86 27.47
C ALA A 298 -4.89 1.21 26.10
N LEU A 299 -4.19 2.01 25.29
CA LEU A 299 -4.65 2.42 23.96
C LEU A 299 -4.45 1.34 22.89
N LEU A 300 -3.44 0.49 23.06
CA LEU A 300 -3.05 -0.53 22.09
C LEU A 300 -3.57 -1.92 22.44
N ASP A 301 -4.25 -2.08 23.58
CA ASP A 301 -4.68 -3.38 24.12
C ASP A 301 -3.51 -4.37 24.27
N LEU A 302 -2.39 -3.87 24.82
CA LEU A 302 -1.16 -4.62 25.04
C LEU A 302 -0.85 -4.73 26.54
N ASP A 303 -0.11 -5.77 26.93
CA ASP A 303 0.41 -5.90 28.29
C ASP A 303 1.60 -4.94 28.50
N GLU A 304 1.54 -4.13 29.57
CA GLU A 304 2.58 -3.17 29.96
C GLU A 304 3.97 -3.80 30.05
N GLN A 305 4.06 -5.09 30.42
CA GLN A 305 5.34 -5.79 30.56
C GLN A 305 6.08 -5.98 29.23
N HIS A 306 5.37 -5.89 28.10
CA HIS A 306 5.93 -6.06 26.76
C HIS A 306 6.30 -4.72 26.09
N ILE A 307 6.08 -3.58 26.74
CA ILE A 307 6.38 -2.25 26.19
C ILE A 307 7.62 -1.66 26.90
N GLY A 308 8.75 -1.62 26.19
CA GLY A 308 9.96 -0.96 26.66
C GLY A 308 10.01 0.53 26.26
N ILE A 309 10.80 1.34 26.96
CA ILE A 309 10.95 2.77 26.65
C ILE A 309 11.65 3.03 25.30
N ASN A 310 12.38 2.06 24.76
CA ASN A 310 12.95 2.15 23.41
C ASN A 310 11.92 1.80 22.31
N ALA A 311 10.70 1.41 22.66
CA ALA A 311 9.68 1.09 21.68
C ALA A 311 9.16 2.37 21.01
N ASN A 312 8.77 2.27 19.75
CA ASN A 312 8.05 3.32 19.06
C ASN A 312 6.54 3.05 19.14
N PHE A 313 5.75 4.05 19.52
CA PHE A 313 4.29 3.93 19.65
C PHE A 313 3.59 3.43 18.37
N PHE A 314 4.07 3.85 17.19
CA PHE A 314 3.51 3.43 15.91
C PHE A 314 3.95 2.02 15.51
N GLU A 315 5.16 1.61 15.90
CA GLU A 315 5.63 0.22 15.72
C GLU A 315 4.78 -0.74 16.56
N LEU A 316 4.36 -0.33 17.76
CA LEU A 316 3.48 -1.13 18.63
C LEU A 316 2.02 -1.23 18.13
N GLY A 317 1.68 -0.70 16.96
CA GLY A 317 0.33 -0.73 16.38
C GLY A 317 -0.44 0.58 16.49
N GLY A 318 0.19 1.66 16.98
CA GLY A 318 -0.42 2.98 17.03
C GLY A 318 -0.68 3.56 15.63
N HIS A 319 -1.82 4.21 15.46
CA HIS A 319 -2.19 4.96 14.24
C HIS A 319 -2.65 6.38 14.59
N SER A 320 -2.90 7.24 13.60
CA SER A 320 -3.14 8.68 13.80
C SER A 320 -4.25 9.01 14.79
N LEU A 321 -5.34 8.23 14.81
CA LEU A 321 -6.41 8.39 15.80
C LEU A 321 -5.94 8.06 17.23
N LEU A 322 -5.24 6.92 17.42
CA LEU A 322 -4.68 6.54 18.73
C LEU A 322 -3.57 7.51 19.16
N ALA A 323 -2.79 8.04 18.22
CA ALA A 323 -1.79 9.07 18.49
C ALA A 323 -2.44 10.36 18.98
N THR A 324 -3.54 10.79 18.35
CA THR A 324 -4.31 11.96 18.80
C THR A 324 -4.89 11.74 20.20
N GLN A 325 -5.35 10.52 20.50
CA GLN A 325 -5.85 10.17 21.84
C GLN A 325 -4.72 10.12 22.88
N LEU A 326 -3.59 9.51 22.55
CA LEU A 326 -2.39 9.48 23.40
C LEU A 326 -1.91 10.92 23.70
N HIS A 327 -1.83 11.77 22.69
CA HIS A 327 -1.47 13.18 22.81
C HIS A 327 -2.40 13.94 23.77
N ALA A 328 -3.72 13.77 23.61
CA ALA A 328 -4.70 14.38 24.48
C ALA A 328 -4.58 13.87 25.93
N GLN A 329 -4.33 12.58 26.12
CA GLN A 329 -4.13 11.97 27.44
C GLN A 329 -2.83 12.46 28.09
N ILE A 330 -1.72 12.55 27.36
CA ILE A 330 -0.44 13.10 27.84
C ILE A 330 -0.64 14.55 28.30
N ASN A 331 -1.19 15.41 27.44
CA ASN A 331 -1.41 16.81 27.78
C ASN A 331 -2.33 16.99 28.99
N LYS A 332 -3.36 16.15 29.12
CA LYS A 332 -4.25 16.16 30.27
C LYS A 332 -3.55 15.67 31.54
N GLN A 333 -2.81 14.56 31.46
CA GLN A 333 -2.21 13.90 32.62
C GLN A 333 -1.05 14.70 33.23
N PHE A 334 -0.24 15.34 32.37
CA PHE A 334 0.90 16.15 32.80
C PHE A 334 0.60 17.65 32.82
N GLU A 335 -0.65 18.03 32.52
CA GLU A 335 -1.10 19.43 32.39
C GLU A 335 -0.17 20.27 31.48
N LEU A 336 0.15 19.71 30.32
CA LEU A 336 1.03 20.31 29.32
C LEU A 336 0.24 20.79 28.11
N SER A 337 0.90 21.60 27.28
CA SER A 337 0.41 22.01 25.96
C SER A 337 1.44 21.64 24.89
N LEU A 338 1.84 20.36 24.87
CA LEU A 338 2.73 19.85 23.83
C LEU A 338 2.02 19.90 22.48
N SER A 339 2.72 20.28 21.42
CA SER A 339 2.18 20.21 20.07
C SER A 339 2.16 18.76 19.58
N LEU A 340 1.15 18.42 18.77
CA LEU A 340 1.05 17.08 18.19
C LEU A 340 2.24 16.76 17.29
N GLN A 341 2.77 17.77 16.60
CA GLN A 341 3.94 17.65 15.73
C GLN A 341 5.17 17.11 16.48
N MET A 342 5.46 17.63 17.68
CA MET A 342 6.60 17.19 18.49
C MET A 342 6.52 15.69 18.85
N MET A 343 5.31 15.16 19.00
CA MET A 343 5.09 13.73 19.28
C MET A 343 5.31 12.84 18.05
N PHE A 344 5.12 13.36 16.83
CA PHE A 344 5.45 12.65 15.59
C PHE A 344 6.95 12.69 15.27
N GLU A 345 7.68 13.66 15.80
CA GLU A 345 9.12 13.82 15.59
C GLU A 345 9.95 12.90 16.50
N THR A 346 9.39 12.41 17.61
CA THR A 346 10.09 11.50 18.53
C THR A 346 10.28 10.10 17.96
N ARG A 347 11.46 9.52 18.20
CA ARG A 347 11.84 8.20 17.72
C ARG A 347 11.28 7.06 18.54
N ASP A 348 11.20 7.23 19.86
CA ASP A 348 10.79 6.19 20.82
C ASP A 348 10.17 6.83 22.07
N LEU A 349 9.59 5.99 22.95
CA LEU A 349 8.94 6.45 24.18
C LEU A 349 9.92 7.14 25.14
N ALA A 350 11.22 6.84 25.08
CA ALA A 350 12.25 7.48 25.89
C ALA A 350 12.47 8.94 25.49
N GLU A 351 12.52 9.21 24.19
CA GLU A 351 12.61 10.58 23.67
C GLU A 351 11.35 11.40 24.00
N LEU A 352 10.17 10.78 23.87
CA LEU A 352 8.91 11.41 24.26
C LEU A 352 8.84 11.69 25.77
N ALA A 353 9.29 10.75 26.61
CA ALA A 353 9.37 10.94 28.05
C ALA A 353 10.32 12.09 28.43
N ASN A 354 11.47 12.21 27.77
CA ASN A 354 12.39 13.32 27.97
C ASN A 354 11.76 14.67 27.62
N LEU A 355 11.03 14.76 26.49
CA LEU A 355 10.32 16.00 26.12
C LEU A 355 9.27 16.40 27.16
N ILE A 356 8.48 15.44 27.65
CA ILE A 356 7.50 15.66 28.71
C ILE A 356 8.22 16.15 29.99
N GLN A 357 9.34 15.52 30.35
CA GLN A 357 10.08 15.87 31.55
C GLN A 357 10.70 17.27 31.50
N VAL A 358 11.24 17.68 30.34
CA VAL A 358 11.73 19.06 30.12
C VAL A 358 10.59 20.06 30.21
N ALA A 359 9.45 19.78 29.58
CA ALA A 359 8.28 20.66 29.61
C ALA A 359 7.71 20.83 31.04
N CYS A 360 7.65 19.76 31.82
CA CYS A 360 7.27 19.81 33.23
C CYS A 360 8.26 20.65 34.07
N GLY A 361 9.56 20.51 33.84
CA GLY A 361 10.60 21.28 34.55
C GLY A 361 10.54 22.79 34.28
N GLN A 362 10.26 23.19 33.03
CA GLN A 362 10.08 24.59 32.66
C GLN A 362 8.84 25.22 33.32
N LYS A 363 7.75 24.46 33.49
CA LYS A 363 6.54 24.89 34.20
C LYS A 363 6.81 25.14 35.70
N GLN A 364 7.60 24.29 36.35
CA GLN A 364 7.99 24.48 37.77
C GLN A 364 8.88 25.72 37.98
N THR A 365 9.82 25.98 37.08
CA THR A 365 10.74 27.13 37.22
C THR A 365 10.02 28.47 37.02
N SER A 366 8.95 28.50 36.23
CA SER A 366 8.13 29.70 36.01
C SER A 366 7.09 29.96 37.10
N LEU A 367 6.70 28.93 37.87
CA LEU A 367 5.85 29.08 39.08
C LEU A 367 6.63 29.58 40.30
N ASP A 368 7.91 29.19 40.46
CA ASP A 368 8.76 29.61 41.58
C ASP A 368 9.30 31.05 41.47
N GLN A 369 9.11 31.74 40.34
CA GLN A 369 9.60 33.10 40.11
C GLN A 369 8.50 34.19 40.08
N ALA A 370 7.26 33.89 40.48
CA ALA A 370 6.20 34.90 40.55
C ALA A 370 6.44 35.88 41.74
N PRO A 371 6.55 37.20 41.52
CA PRO A 371 6.72 38.16 42.61
C PRO A 371 5.45 38.23 43.49
N GLN A 372 5.63 38.19 44.81
CA GLN A 372 4.56 38.43 45.78
C GLN A 372 4.09 39.90 45.68
N GLY A 373 2.82 40.10 45.35
CA GLY A 373 2.19 41.42 45.35
C GLY A 373 1.68 41.80 46.73
N GLU A 374 2.24 42.84 47.34
CA GLU A 374 1.62 43.55 48.46
C GLU A 374 0.55 44.51 47.92
N SER A 375 -0.59 44.56 48.61
CA SER A 375 -1.69 45.49 48.32
C SER A 375 -1.72 46.57 49.41
N GLU A 376 -1.59 47.84 49.03
CA GLU A 376 -1.91 48.97 49.92
C GLU A 376 -3.20 49.66 49.45
N GLU A 377 -4.12 49.84 50.39
CA GLU A 377 -5.42 50.49 50.20
C GLU A 377 -5.24 52.00 50.44
N ILE A 378 -5.36 52.82 49.38
CA ILE A 378 -5.37 54.28 49.50
C ILE A 378 -6.83 54.75 49.44
N ALA A 379 -7.34 55.18 50.59
CA ALA A 379 -8.63 55.86 50.70
C ALA A 379 -8.55 57.26 50.06
N LEU A 380 -9.54 57.58 49.21
CA LEU A 380 -9.88 58.94 48.79
C LEU A 380 -11.08 59.45 49.57
#